data_AF-A0AAD9JPH1-F1
#
_entry.id   AF-A0AAD9JPH1-F1
#
_cell.length_a   1.000
_cell.length_b   1.000
_cell.length_c   1.000
_cell.angle_alpha   90.00
_cell.angle_beta   90.00
_cell.angle_gamma   90.00
#
_symmetry.space_group_name_H-M   'P 1'
#
loop_
_entity.id
_entity.type
_entity.pdbx_description
1 polymer ?
#
loop_
_entity_poly.entity_id
_entity_poly.type
_entity_poly.pdbx_seq_one_letter_code
_entity_poly.pdbx_strand_id
1 'polypeptide(L)'
;MDFTSGMKEDIRQIRSFLKPPQSVIIVVQAVLLLLEQDELTTSEWKKCQPLMNTTKQFNMLKKMESFDIGNVHLDVITRVRELLDMMSPEQLYSSSTEAYSLYDWPFRHVKDSIDVQTFDSERDINVTLYDDEMR
;
A
#
# COMPACT_ATOMS: atom_id res chain seq x y z
N MET A 1 5.95 -13.00 -18.39
CA MET A 1 5.92 -13.50 -17.00
C MET A 1 4.64 -12.98 -16.37
N ASP A 2 3.82 -13.85 -15.82
CA ASP A 2 2.59 -13.47 -15.14
C ASP A 2 2.96 -12.77 -13.82
N PHE A 3 2.68 -11.47 -13.72
CA PHE A 3 3.00 -10.63 -12.54
C PHE A 3 2.42 -11.24 -11.26
N THR A 4 1.25 -11.88 -11.37
CA THR A 4 0.52 -12.49 -10.25
C THR A 4 1.24 -13.72 -9.68
N SER A 5 1.96 -14.46 -10.53
CA SER A 5 2.66 -15.69 -10.14
C SER A 5 3.89 -15.41 -9.28
N GLY A 6 4.67 -14.36 -9.62
CA GLY A 6 5.83 -13.94 -8.83
C GLY A 6 5.41 -13.41 -7.44
N MET A 7 4.45 -12.48 -7.43
CA MET A 7 3.93 -11.89 -6.20
C MET A 7 3.35 -12.93 -5.23
N LYS A 8 2.71 -13.98 -5.76
CA LYS A 8 2.17 -15.08 -4.94
C LYS A 8 3.24 -15.82 -4.16
N GLU A 9 4.36 -16.15 -4.80
CA GLU A 9 5.46 -16.84 -4.11
C GLU A 9 6.18 -15.89 -3.14
N ASP A 10 6.33 -14.62 -3.49
CA ASP A 10 6.90 -13.60 -2.59
C ASP A 10 6.06 -13.47 -1.30
N ILE A 11 4.74 -13.34 -1.41
CA ILE A 11 3.82 -13.30 -0.25
C ILE A 11 3.96 -14.57 0.60
N ARG A 12 4.10 -15.74 -0.03
CA ARG A 12 4.29 -17.01 0.69
C ARG A 12 5.60 -17.03 1.46
N GLN A 13 6.69 -16.54 0.89
CA GLN A 13 8.00 -16.44 1.53
C GLN A 13 7.95 -15.47 2.71
N ILE A 14 7.39 -14.27 2.51
CA ILE A 14 7.24 -13.27 3.57
C ILE A 14 6.41 -13.83 4.73
N ARG A 15 5.31 -14.52 4.44
CA ARG A 15 4.46 -15.14 5.48
C ARG A 15 5.21 -16.16 6.35
N SER A 16 6.26 -16.79 5.82
CA SER A 16 7.02 -17.83 6.53
C SER A 16 7.92 -17.30 7.65
N PHE A 17 8.13 -15.98 7.74
CA PHE A 17 8.93 -15.40 8.82
C PHE A 17 8.33 -15.70 10.20
N LEU A 18 9.16 -16.26 11.09
CA LEU A 18 8.83 -16.43 12.50
C LEU A 18 8.94 -15.10 13.27
N LYS A 19 9.97 -14.32 12.94
CA LYS A 19 10.27 -13.01 13.50
C LYS A 19 10.77 -12.09 12.37
N PRO A 20 9.87 -11.46 11.60
CA PRO A 20 10.27 -10.64 10.46
C PRO A 20 11.03 -9.38 10.89
N PRO A 21 11.90 -8.83 10.03
CA PRO A 21 12.45 -7.48 10.18
C PRO A 21 11.33 -6.43 10.22
N GLN A 22 11.58 -5.30 10.90
CA GLN A 22 10.59 -4.23 11.03
C GLN A 22 10.15 -3.67 9.67
N SER A 23 11.08 -3.53 8.72
CA SER A 23 10.79 -3.08 7.35
C SER A 23 9.78 -3.99 6.65
N VAL A 24 9.88 -5.31 6.83
CA VAL A 24 8.93 -6.28 6.29
C VAL A 24 7.55 -6.14 6.92
N ILE A 25 7.48 -5.93 8.24
CA ILE A 25 6.21 -5.70 8.94
C ILE A 25 5.53 -4.44 8.39
N ILE A 26 6.28 -3.35 8.25
CA ILE A 26 5.78 -2.07 7.72
C ILE A 26 5.18 -2.23 6.33
N VAL A 27 5.86 -2.94 5.42
CA VAL A 27 5.34 -3.19 4.06
C VAL A 27 4.04 -3.97 4.08
N VAL A 28 4.00 -5.05 4.86
CA VAL A 28 2.78 -5.87 4.95
C VAL A 28 1.63 -5.07 5.56
N GLN A 29 1.91 -4.28 6.61
CA GLN A 29 0.93 -3.40 7.23
C GLN A 29 0.40 -2.37 6.23
N ALA A 30 1.27 -1.71 5.48
CA ALA A 30 0.90 -0.76 4.43
C ALA A 30 -0.07 -1.38 3.41
N VAL A 31 0.21 -2.59 2.93
CA VAL A 31 -0.70 -3.28 2.01
C VAL A 31 -2.02 -3.62 2.70
N LEU A 32 -1.99 -4.19 3.91
CA LEU A 32 -3.21 -4.59 4.61
C LEU A 32 -4.12 -3.40 4.95
N LEU A 33 -3.55 -2.24 5.30
CA LEU A 33 -4.31 -1.00 5.52
C LEU A 33 -5.05 -0.57 4.25
N LEU A 34 -4.38 -0.58 3.08
CA LEU A 34 -5.04 -0.30 1.80
C LEU A 34 -6.14 -1.33 1.49
N LEU A 35 -6.01 -2.57 1.96
CA LEU A 35 -7.02 -3.62 1.80
C LEU A 35 -8.08 -3.64 2.92
N GLU A 36 -8.32 -2.48 3.54
CA GLU A 36 -9.36 -2.24 4.56
C GLU A 36 -9.19 -3.09 5.83
N GLN A 37 -7.96 -3.47 6.16
CA GLN A 37 -7.65 -4.07 7.46
C GLN A 37 -7.31 -2.97 8.46
N ASP A 38 -7.66 -3.17 9.72
CA ASP A 38 -7.45 -2.17 10.75
C ASP A 38 -6.00 -2.16 11.28
N GLU A 39 -5.56 -0.99 11.76
CA GLU A 39 -4.18 -0.80 12.23
C GLU A 39 -3.87 -1.66 13.48
N LEU A 40 -4.86 -1.90 14.34
CA LEU A 40 -4.71 -2.68 15.57
C LEU A 40 -4.52 -4.17 15.29
N THR A 41 -5.17 -4.68 14.24
CA THR A 41 -4.97 -6.04 13.75
C THR A 41 -3.63 -6.15 13.02
N THR A 42 -3.23 -5.12 12.28
CA THR A 42 -2.01 -5.15 11.47
C THR A 42 -0.73 -4.78 12.22
N SER A 43 -0.82 -4.34 13.49
CA SER A 43 0.35 -4.08 14.34
C SER A 43 1.01 -5.34 14.89
N GLU A 44 0.32 -6.48 14.91
CA GLU A 44 0.85 -7.74 15.41
C GLU A 44 1.08 -8.74 14.28
N TRP A 45 2.35 -9.14 14.06
CA TRP A 45 2.70 -10.05 12.97
C TRP A 45 1.86 -11.34 12.92
N LYS A 46 1.57 -11.93 14.08
CA LYS A 46 0.75 -13.15 14.18
C LYS A 46 -0.67 -12.97 13.65
N LYS A 47 -1.21 -11.75 13.69
CA LYS A 47 -2.52 -11.38 13.13
C LYS A 47 -2.42 -11.05 11.64
N CYS A 48 -1.27 -10.56 11.16
CA CYS A 48 -1.03 -10.33 9.73
C CYS A 48 -0.90 -11.63 8.94
N GLN A 49 -0.21 -12.65 9.46
CA GLN A 49 0.08 -13.89 8.72
C GLN A 49 -1.18 -14.59 8.14
N PRO A 50 -2.31 -14.72 8.87
CA PRO A 50 -3.55 -15.24 8.31
C PRO A 50 -4.14 -14.40 7.16
N LEU A 51 -3.92 -13.08 7.18
CA LEU A 51 -4.39 -12.14 6.17
C LEU A 51 -3.51 -12.16 4.91
N MET A 52 -2.28 -12.64 5.00
CA MET A 52 -1.40 -12.86 3.85
C MET A 52 -1.70 -14.16 3.08
N ASN A 53 -2.91 -14.69 3.19
CA ASN A 53 -3.26 -15.92 2.48
C ASN A 53 -3.68 -15.62 1.04
N THR A 54 -3.43 -16.58 0.15
CA THR A 54 -3.74 -16.46 -1.28
C THR A 54 -4.81 -17.46 -1.71
N THR A 55 -5.35 -18.26 -0.78
CA THR A 55 -6.32 -19.34 -1.08
C THR A 55 -7.51 -19.42 -0.12
N LYS A 56 -7.51 -18.62 0.96
CA LYS A 56 -8.60 -18.60 1.96
C LYS A 56 -9.61 -17.48 1.66
N GLN A 57 -10.63 -17.38 2.52
CA GLN A 57 -11.70 -16.38 2.44
C GLN A 57 -11.16 -14.95 2.26
N PHE A 58 -10.09 -14.59 2.99
CA PHE A 58 -9.29 -13.43 2.67
C PHE A 58 -8.15 -13.84 1.75
N ASN A 59 -8.27 -13.47 0.47
CA ASN A 59 -7.26 -13.68 -0.56
C ASN A 59 -6.59 -12.35 -0.86
N MET A 60 -5.41 -12.14 -0.28
CA MET A 60 -4.65 -10.88 -0.40
C MET A 60 -4.34 -10.56 -1.86
N LEU A 61 -3.88 -11.55 -2.64
CA LEU A 61 -3.52 -11.36 -4.04
C LEU A 61 -4.73 -10.92 -4.87
N LYS A 62 -5.87 -11.60 -4.73
CA LYS A 62 -7.11 -11.23 -5.43
C LYS A 62 -7.60 -9.83 -5.04
N LYS A 63 -7.47 -9.47 -3.75
CA LYS A 63 -7.81 -8.13 -3.27
C LYS A 63 -6.89 -7.05 -3.85
N MET A 64 -5.59 -7.33 -3.98
CA MET A 64 -4.64 -6.43 -4.63
C MET A 64 -4.91 -6.26 -6.12
N GLU A 65 -5.36 -7.32 -6.80
CA GLU A 65 -5.74 -7.28 -8.22
C GLU A 65 -6.99 -6.43 -8.48
N SER A 66 -7.98 -6.50 -7.59
CA SER A 66 -9.23 -5.75 -7.70
C SER A 66 -9.22 -4.43 -6.93
N PHE A 67 -8.05 -3.99 -6.47
CA PHE A 67 -7.91 -2.80 -5.62
C PHE A 67 -8.07 -1.52 -6.46
N ASP A 68 -8.79 -0.56 -5.90
CA ASP A 68 -9.00 0.76 -6.48
C ASP A 68 -8.70 1.83 -5.43
N ILE A 69 -7.62 2.58 -5.65
CA ILE A 69 -7.17 3.65 -4.75
C ILE A 69 -8.19 4.79 -4.65
N GLY A 70 -9.03 5.00 -5.67
CA GLY A 70 -10.03 6.07 -5.68
C GLY A 70 -11.13 5.93 -4.62
N ASN A 71 -11.30 4.73 -4.05
CA ASN A 71 -12.26 4.46 -2.98
C ASN A 71 -11.64 4.46 -1.58
N VAL A 72 -10.34 4.73 -1.46
CA VAL A 72 -9.63 4.71 -0.17
C VAL A 72 -9.68 6.08 0.48
N HIS A 73 -10.02 6.13 1.77
CA HIS A 73 -10.05 7.38 2.54
C HIS A 73 -8.65 8.02 2.64
N LEU A 74 -8.58 9.35 2.53
CA LEU A 74 -7.31 10.10 2.54
C LEU A 74 -6.46 9.82 3.79
N ASP A 75 -7.09 9.64 4.95
CA ASP A 75 -6.38 9.30 6.19
C ASP A 75 -5.60 7.99 6.08
N VAL A 76 -6.15 6.99 5.38
CA VAL A 76 -5.47 5.70 5.16
C VAL A 76 -4.30 5.89 4.21
N ILE A 77 -4.49 6.64 3.12
CA ILE A 77 -3.42 6.95 2.16
C ILE A 77 -2.26 7.68 2.85
N THR A 78 -2.59 8.69 3.66
CA THR A 78 -1.62 9.47 4.44
C THR A 78 -0.88 8.57 5.42
N ARG A 79 -1.61 7.71 6.15
CA ARG A 79 -1.00 6.78 7.11
C ARG A 79 -0.07 5.78 6.45
N VAL A 80 -0.48 5.22 5.30
CA VAL A 80 0.36 4.30 4.52
C VAL A 80 1.61 5.01 4.04
N ARG A 81 1.52 6.26 3.58
CA ARG A 81 2.68 7.07 3.21
C ARG A 81 3.66 7.22 4.38
N GLU A 82 3.18 7.64 5.54
CA GLU A 82 4.01 7.79 6.74
C GLU A 82 4.75 6.50 7.09
N LEU A 83 4.07 5.36 7.01
CA LEU A 83 4.68 4.05 7.25
C LEU A 83 5.82 3.76 6.25
N LEU A 84 5.58 4.01 4.96
CA LEU A 84 6.59 3.78 3.92
C LEU A 84 7.78 4.77 4.03
N ASP A 85 7.54 6.01 4.46
CA ASP A 85 8.59 7.01 4.67
C ASP A 85 9.49 6.69 5.88
N MET A 86 9.02 5.87 6.83
CA MET A 86 9.82 5.40 7.97
C MET A 86 10.86 4.33 7.61
N MET A 87 10.81 3.76 6.41
CA MET A 87 11.72 2.71 5.97
C MET A 87 12.60 3.15 4.80
N SER A 88 13.82 2.60 4.74
CA SER A 88 14.69 2.73 3.56
C SER A 88 14.40 1.59 2.58
N PRO A 89 14.01 1.88 1.32
CA PRO A 89 13.81 0.84 0.30
C PRO A 89 15.08 0.02 0.02
N GLU A 90 16.25 0.65 0.11
CA GLU A 90 17.56 0.01 -0.08
C GLU A 90 17.85 -1.00 1.03
N GLN A 91 17.54 -0.64 2.29
CA GLN A 91 17.66 -1.55 3.43
C GLN A 91 16.65 -2.69 3.33
N LEU A 92 15.42 -2.41 2.86
CA LEU A 92 14.43 -3.45 2.63
C LEU A 92 14.93 -4.46 1.60
N TYR A 93 15.39 -4.00 0.43
CA TYR A 93 15.93 -4.86 -0.62
C TYR A 93 17.09 -5.73 -0.11
N SER A 94 18.00 -5.12 0.67
CA SER A 94 19.12 -5.83 1.28
C SER A 94 18.68 -6.90 2.29
N SER A 95 17.51 -6.73 2.91
CA SER A 95 16.98 -7.65 3.93
C SER A 95 16.05 -8.73 3.38
N SER A 96 15.24 -8.43 2.36
CA SER A 96 14.32 -9.34 1.70
C SER A 96 13.90 -8.79 0.33
N THR A 97 14.34 -9.49 -0.71
CA THR A 97 13.97 -9.20 -2.10
C THR A 97 12.46 -9.36 -2.31
N GLU A 98 11.84 -10.35 -1.65
CA GLU A 98 10.42 -10.65 -1.74
C GLU A 98 9.59 -9.51 -1.14
N ALA A 99 10.00 -9.00 0.03
CA ALA A 99 9.33 -7.86 0.66
C ALA A 99 9.52 -6.58 -0.15
N TYR A 100 10.66 -6.40 -0.82
CA TYR A 100 10.86 -5.29 -1.75
C TYR A 100 9.95 -5.37 -2.98
N SER A 101 9.78 -6.57 -3.55
CA SER A 101 8.81 -6.82 -4.63
C SER A 101 7.39 -6.42 -4.21
N LEU A 102 7.01 -6.74 -2.97
CA LEU A 102 5.71 -6.34 -2.40
C LEU A 102 5.60 -4.84 -2.12
N TYR A 103 6.68 -4.17 -1.69
CA TYR A 103 6.73 -2.74 -1.35
C TYR A 103 6.35 -1.82 -2.52
N ASP A 104 6.69 -2.21 -3.74
CA ASP A 104 6.41 -1.43 -4.94
C ASP A 104 4.89 -1.20 -5.15
N TRP A 105 4.05 -2.15 -4.72
CA TRP A 105 2.60 -2.06 -4.90
C TRP A 105 1.94 -0.93 -4.09
N PRO A 106 2.05 -0.86 -2.75
CA PRO A 106 1.45 0.23 -1.98
C PRO A 106 2.11 1.58 -2.30
N PHE A 107 3.42 1.60 -2.61
CA PHE A 107 4.14 2.81 -2.98
C PHE A 107 3.57 3.47 -4.24
N ARG A 108 3.35 2.69 -5.31
CA ARG A 108 2.75 3.21 -6.56
C ARG A 108 1.37 3.79 -6.34
N HIS A 109 0.49 3.07 -5.66
CA HIS A 109 -0.89 3.53 -5.42
C HIS A 109 -0.94 4.82 -4.60
N VAL A 110 -0.15 4.92 -3.53
CA VAL A 110 -0.08 6.15 -2.72
C VAL A 110 0.50 7.31 -3.53
N LYS A 111 1.55 7.08 -4.31
CA LYS A 111 2.13 8.10 -5.17
C LYS A 111 1.12 8.64 -6.19
N ASP A 112 0.46 7.74 -6.91
CA ASP A 112 -0.51 8.11 -7.95
C ASP A 112 -1.69 8.92 -7.37
N SER A 113 -2.12 8.61 -6.13
CA SER A 113 -3.20 9.35 -5.47
C SER A 113 -2.87 10.82 -5.15
N ILE A 114 -1.59 11.12 -4.88
CA ILE A 114 -1.13 12.48 -4.58
C ILE A 114 -1.08 13.32 -5.85
N ASP A 115 -0.63 12.73 -6.96
CA ASP A 115 -0.59 13.40 -8.25
C ASP A 115 -2.01 13.81 -8.66
N VAL A 116 -3.01 12.92 -8.54
CA VAL A 116 -4.42 13.25 -8.84
C VAL A 116 -4.96 14.39 -7.96
N GLN A 117 -4.69 14.38 -6.65
CA GLN A 117 -5.17 15.44 -5.74
C GLN A 117 -4.54 16.81 -6.00
N THR A 118 -3.28 16.82 -6.43
CA THR A 118 -2.59 18.06 -6.82
C THR A 118 -3.26 18.65 -8.07
N PHE A 119 -3.60 17.81 -9.05
CA PHE A 119 -4.31 18.23 -10.26
C PHE A 119 -5.74 18.71 -9.99
N ASP A 120 -6.49 18.05 -9.10
CA ASP A 120 -7.87 18.48 -8.78
C ASP A 120 -7.88 19.80 -8.01
N SER A 121 -6.94 20.00 -7.08
CA SER A 121 -6.79 21.26 -6.35
C SER A 121 -6.44 22.44 -7.26
N GLU A 122 -5.61 22.22 -8.28
CA GLU A 122 -5.24 23.24 -9.27
C GLU A 122 -6.40 23.63 -10.21
N ARG A 123 -7.35 22.73 -10.45
CA ARG A 123 -8.56 23.04 -11.24
C ARG A 123 -9.52 23.93 -10.45
N ASP A 124 -9.72 23.65 -9.17
CA ASP A 124 -10.63 24.44 -8.33
C ASP A 124 -10.14 25.89 -8.13
N ILE A 125 -8.82 26.10 -8.06
CA ILE A 125 -8.22 27.44 -7.99
C ILE A 125 -8.42 28.22 -9.30
N ASN A 126 -8.27 27.55 -10.46
CA ASN A 126 -8.40 28.22 -11.76
C ASN A 126 -9.85 28.58 -12.11
N VAL A 127 -10.85 27.82 -11.65
CA VAL A 127 -12.27 28.18 -11.87
C VAL A 127 -12.64 29.44 -11.10
N THR A 128 -12.12 29.62 -9.89
CA THR A 128 -12.45 30.77 -9.02
C THR A 128 -11.89 32.10 -9.54
N LEU A 129 -10.77 32.07 -10.28
CA LEU A 129 -10.13 33.28 -10.81
C LEU A 129 -10.81 33.84 -12.07
N TYR A 130 -11.54 33.02 -12.84
CA TYR A 130 -12.27 33.49 -14.02
C TYR A 130 -13.64 34.12 -13.69
N ASP A 131 -14.21 33.83 -12.53
CA ASP A 131 -15.50 34.40 -12.10
C ASP A 131 -15.37 35.80 -11.45
N ASP A 132 -14.17 36.19 -10.98
CA ASP A 132 -13.93 37.50 -10.37
C ASP A 132 -13.51 38.59 -11.38
N GLU A 133 -13.08 38.22 -12.60
CA GLU A 133 -12.72 39.18 -13.68
C GLU A 133 -13.90 39.55 -14.61
N MET A 134 -15.09 38.98 -14.39
CA MET A 134 -16.30 39.23 -15.21
C MET A 134 -17.40 40.01 -14.46
N ARG A 135 -17.01 40.83 -13.46
CA ARG A 135 -17.95 41.67 -12.68
C ARG A 135 -17.57 43.13 -12.63
#